data_AF-A0A970JIV5-F1
#
_entry.id   AF-A0A970JIV5-F1
#
_cell.length_a   1.000
_cell.length_b   1.000
_cell.length_c   1.000
_cell.angle_alpha   90.00
_cell.angle_beta   90.00
_cell.angle_gamma   90.00
#
_symmetry.space_group_name_H-M   'P 1'
#
loop_
_entity.id
_entity.type
_entity.pdbx_description
1 polymer ?
#
loop_
_entity_poly.entity_id
_entity_poly.type
_entity_poly.pdbx_seq_one_letter_code
_entity_poly.pdbx_strand_id
1 'polypeptide(L)'
;DGETMTVSTEGVKEAYLTVAATPDLSKYVKYTIPTWNDASSEESIPFDKKPRYPFEVTITGAEPSPRTIKRDSRGKPHPNGGGFVASTASVDKNAYVGPNAMVLGNAKVRGNVRIEGNAVVMGNAVVKDNVIVSGYAIVAGNAKVSDNAYIGDYAIVSGSAKISDNAKVIESAYVFGNYSMSDNSIAKGLALCLGSGSLSGQAVADGDFYDDSGAKINKGTVCGYLSSTNTAYIRKRPQEKGLYLGYTFDNDDGLLTKERFSSTYARVFGATWFSEGKNGAYSFDGESQYISLDASVLYTNNMQIKMNVLWNGGDASGNVFYFGGNGAYMYFTPSGEGGVAELVLSDGEKTQRIASNKAMPVGEWVEVIITLYDGVGALTIGDERVACSELSVSLADIRSKIDAFSAYYLGRGEADDSYFAGSLDYIKFYFENASAVDLTPMAAVDTGDETDTDTADASDESNGSEKNGNSTLVIILLATSIVALALVATALYMFVLRGKGKSNSNTNENSGKGGNNDKDAE
;
A
#
# COMPACT_ATOMS: atom_id res chain seq x y z
N ASP A 1 6.55 -23.46 -1.06
CA ASP A 1 7.61 -22.97 -1.97
C ASP A 1 8.31 -21.69 -1.49
N GLY A 2 8.52 -21.52 -0.18
CA GLY A 2 9.29 -20.40 0.36
C GLY A 2 10.60 -20.92 0.95
N GLU A 3 11.73 -20.36 0.52
CA GLU A 3 12.98 -20.58 1.24
C GLU A 3 12.92 -19.80 2.55
N THR A 4 13.08 -20.49 3.67
CA THR A 4 13.21 -19.84 4.98
C THR A 4 14.68 -19.81 5.37
N MET A 5 15.16 -18.62 5.74
CA MET A 5 16.49 -18.43 6.29
C MET A 5 16.39 -17.86 7.70
N THR A 6 17.16 -18.38 8.63
CA THR A 6 17.30 -17.83 9.99
C THR A 6 18.74 -17.35 10.17
N VAL A 7 18.91 -16.12 10.63
CA VAL A 7 20.21 -15.51 10.90
C VAL A 7 20.26 -15.07 12.36
N SER A 8 21.34 -15.43 13.08
CA SER A 8 21.54 -14.96 14.45
C SER A 8 21.84 -13.46 14.48
N THR A 9 21.22 -12.74 15.41
CA THR A 9 21.46 -11.31 15.65
C THR A 9 22.41 -11.06 16.82
N GLU A 10 22.99 -12.10 17.42
CA GLU A 10 23.91 -11.97 18.56
C GLU A 10 25.16 -11.18 18.14
N GLY A 11 25.39 -10.03 18.78
CA GLY A 11 26.49 -9.12 18.45
C GLY A 11 26.30 -8.25 17.21
N VAL A 12 25.18 -8.37 16.49
CA VAL A 12 24.89 -7.61 15.26
C VAL A 12 24.28 -6.25 15.60
N LYS A 13 24.89 -5.15 15.13
CA LYS A 13 24.35 -3.79 15.30
C LYS A 13 23.32 -3.42 14.22
N GLU A 14 23.53 -3.88 12.99
CA GLU A 14 22.72 -3.61 11.81
C GLU A 14 22.78 -4.82 10.87
N ALA A 15 21.66 -5.18 10.25
CA ALA A 15 21.63 -6.19 9.19
C ALA A 15 21.14 -5.55 7.89
N TYR A 16 21.73 -5.94 6.76
CA TYR A 16 21.36 -5.43 5.44
C TYR A 16 20.70 -6.56 4.64
N LEU A 17 19.41 -6.40 4.31
CA LEU A 17 18.74 -7.32 3.41
C LEU A 17 18.99 -6.89 1.97
N THR A 18 19.54 -7.79 1.15
CA THR A 18 19.61 -7.65 -0.30
C THR A 18 18.86 -8.82 -0.93
N VAL A 19 17.79 -8.52 -1.66
CA VAL A 19 17.02 -9.54 -2.39
C VAL A 19 17.50 -9.56 -3.84
N ALA A 20 18.02 -10.69 -4.29
CA ALA A 20 18.40 -10.91 -5.67
C ALA A 20 17.50 -12.01 -6.26
N ALA A 21 16.43 -11.61 -6.95
CA ALA A 21 15.58 -12.51 -7.69
C ALA A 21 16.07 -12.57 -9.15
N THR A 22 16.66 -13.70 -9.55
CA THR A 22 17.05 -13.94 -10.95
C THR A 22 16.04 -14.86 -11.62
N PRO A 23 15.41 -14.46 -12.73
CA PRO A 23 14.66 -15.41 -13.53
C PRO A 23 15.58 -16.48 -14.11
N ASP A 24 15.01 -17.66 -14.38
CA ASP A 24 15.68 -18.68 -15.18
C ASP A 24 16.15 -18.07 -16.51
N LEU A 25 17.37 -18.40 -16.93
CA LEU A 25 17.98 -17.96 -18.19
C LEU A 25 17.10 -18.29 -19.40
N SER A 26 16.32 -19.36 -19.32
CA SER A 26 15.34 -19.74 -20.36
C SER A 26 14.17 -18.73 -20.48
N LYS A 27 13.87 -18.00 -19.41
CA LYS A 27 12.83 -16.95 -19.31
C LYS A 27 13.41 -15.54 -19.44
N TYR A 28 14.72 -15.42 -19.64
CA TYR A 28 15.38 -14.14 -19.84
C TYR A 28 15.03 -13.60 -21.23
N VAL A 29 14.28 -12.51 -21.25
CA VAL A 29 14.13 -11.72 -22.48
C VAL A 29 15.11 -10.56 -22.41
N LYS A 30 16.04 -10.53 -23.37
CA LYS A 30 17.05 -9.47 -23.48
C LYS A 30 16.36 -8.17 -23.91
N TYR A 31 15.84 -7.41 -22.97
CA TYR A 31 15.59 -5.99 -23.21
C TYR A 31 16.92 -5.27 -23.08
N THR A 32 17.24 -4.47 -24.08
CA THR A 32 18.39 -3.57 -23.99
C THR A 32 18.20 -2.68 -22.77
N ILE A 33 19.25 -2.51 -21.97
CA ILE A 33 19.39 -1.35 -21.08
C ILE A 33 18.88 -0.13 -21.85
N PRO A 34 18.00 0.72 -21.29
CA PRO A 34 17.47 1.88 -22.01
C PRO A 34 18.63 2.67 -22.62
N THR A 35 18.87 2.48 -23.91
CA THR A 35 19.76 3.33 -24.68
C THR A 35 18.91 4.51 -25.12
N TRP A 36 19.46 5.73 -25.17
CA TRP A 36 18.77 6.95 -25.61
C TRP A 36 18.35 6.90 -27.10
N ASN A 37 17.65 5.84 -27.52
CA ASN A 37 17.09 5.62 -28.83
C ASN A 37 15.65 5.10 -28.69
N ASP A 38 14.84 5.31 -29.72
CA ASP A 38 13.43 4.96 -29.70
C ASP A 38 13.17 3.44 -29.59
N ALA A 39 14.18 2.61 -29.86
CA ALA A 39 14.09 1.14 -29.79
C ALA A 39 13.85 0.61 -28.36
N SER A 40 14.21 1.38 -27.33
CA SER A 40 13.97 1.04 -25.93
C SER A 40 12.80 1.80 -25.28
N SER A 41 12.11 2.65 -26.06
CA SER A 41 10.94 3.38 -25.58
C SER A 41 9.78 2.45 -25.26
N GLU A 42 8.85 2.93 -24.45
CA GLU A 42 7.61 2.23 -24.12
C GLU A 42 6.75 1.90 -25.36
N GLU A 43 6.88 2.65 -26.46
CA GLU A 43 6.21 2.31 -27.73
C GLU A 43 6.80 1.06 -28.38
N SER A 44 8.13 0.93 -28.36
CA SER A 44 8.84 -0.20 -28.97
C SER A 44 8.76 -1.45 -28.10
N ILE A 45 8.83 -1.28 -26.78
CA ILE A 45 8.77 -2.36 -25.79
C ILE A 45 7.69 -1.99 -24.75
N PRO A 46 6.41 -2.22 -25.08
CA PRO A 46 5.30 -2.04 -24.16
C PRO A 46 5.48 -2.74 -22.82
N PHE A 47 4.97 -2.11 -21.76
CA PHE A 47 4.98 -2.63 -20.39
C PHE A 47 4.49 -4.09 -20.29
N ASP A 48 3.40 -4.43 -20.97
CA ASP A 48 2.78 -5.77 -20.97
C ASP A 48 3.68 -6.84 -21.61
N LYS A 49 4.70 -6.42 -22.38
CA LYS A 49 5.72 -7.30 -22.94
C LYS A 49 6.95 -7.41 -22.05
N LYS A 50 7.10 -6.61 -20.99
CA LYS A 50 8.25 -6.70 -20.07
C LYS A 50 7.94 -7.74 -18.98
N PRO A 51 8.73 -8.82 -18.84
CA PRO A 51 8.56 -9.79 -17.78
C PRO A 51 8.83 -9.10 -16.44
N ARG A 52 7.99 -9.40 -15.47
CA ARG A 52 8.08 -8.90 -14.11
C ARG A 52 8.30 -10.08 -13.17
N TYR A 53 9.12 -9.86 -12.16
CA TYR A 53 9.49 -10.88 -11.18
C TYR A 53 9.17 -10.35 -9.79
N PRO A 54 7.87 -10.21 -9.45
CA PRO A 54 7.49 -9.83 -8.10
C PRO A 54 8.01 -10.88 -7.11
N PHE A 55 8.40 -10.39 -5.94
CA PHE A 55 8.86 -11.19 -4.84
C PHE A 55 8.26 -10.61 -3.57
N GLU A 56 8.08 -11.46 -2.56
CA GLU A 56 7.63 -11.06 -1.24
C GLU A 56 8.64 -11.57 -0.22
N VAL A 57 9.00 -10.73 0.74
CA VAL A 57 9.87 -11.10 1.85
C VAL A 57 9.18 -10.75 3.15
N THR A 58 8.97 -11.76 3.98
CA THR A 58 8.49 -11.59 5.35
C THR A 58 9.69 -11.61 6.30
N ILE A 59 9.81 -10.56 7.11
CA ILE A 59 10.86 -10.45 8.12
C ILE A 59 10.21 -10.52 9.49
N THR A 60 10.59 -11.51 10.30
CA THR A 60 10.09 -11.68 11.67
C THR A 60 11.21 -11.33 12.66
N GLY A 61 10.85 -10.70 13.79
CA GLY A 61 11.81 -10.34 14.85
C GLY A 61 12.70 -9.12 14.58
N ALA A 62 12.56 -8.45 13.43
CA ALA A 62 13.26 -7.22 13.11
C ALA A 62 12.35 -6.24 12.35
N GLU A 63 12.64 -4.95 12.43
CA GLU A 63 11.94 -3.89 11.69
C GLU A 63 12.91 -3.10 10.81
N PRO A 64 12.44 -2.54 9.67
CA PRO A 64 13.22 -1.58 8.89
C PRO A 64 13.70 -0.43 9.77
N SER A 65 15.01 -0.20 9.77
CA SER A 65 15.64 0.91 10.46
C SER A 65 15.31 2.21 9.72
N PRO A 66 14.81 3.23 10.42
CA PRO A 66 14.46 4.49 9.79
C PRO A 66 15.72 5.18 9.23
N ARG A 67 15.55 5.88 8.11
CA ARG A 67 16.61 6.74 7.56
C ARG A 67 16.96 7.80 8.60
N THR A 68 18.21 7.78 9.09
CA THR A 68 18.67 8.78 10.06
C THR A 68 19.02 10.08 9.33
N ILE A 69 18.14 11.07 9.42
CA ILE A 69 18.41 12.43 8.93
C ILE A 69 19.00 13.25 10.08
N LYS A 70 20.20 13.81 9.85
CA LYS A 70 20.84 14.73 10.80
C LYS A 70 19.99 16.00 10.90
N ARG A 71 19.49 16.29 12.09
CA ARG A 71 18.77 17.54 12.42
C ARG A 71 19.80 18.60 12.80
N ASP A 72 19.51 19.88 12.53
CA ASP A 72 20.25 20.98 13.17
C ASP A 72 20.06 20.87 14.69
N SER A 73 21.09 21.26 15.44
CA SER A 73 21.09 21.35 16.90
C SER A 73 20.02 22.28 17.48
N ARG A 74 19.47 23.21 16.68
CA ARG A 74 18.50 24.23 17.13
C ARG A 74 17.11 24.00 16.54
N GLY A 75 16.13 23.83 17.43
CA GLY A 75 14.72 23.64 17.09
C GLY A 75 13.90 23.29 18.33
N LYS A 76 12.62 22.99 18.12
CA LYS A 76 11.70 22.60 19.20
C LYS A 76 10.64 21.63 18.67
N PRO A 77 10.03 20.80 19.52
CA PRO A 77 8.87 20.01 19.14
C PRO A 77 7.69 20.91 18.76
N HIS A 78 6.94 20.52 17.74
CA HIS A 78 5.68 21.17 17.36
C HIS A 78 4.62 20.87 18.44
N PRO A 79 3.80 21.86 18.87
CA PRO A 79 2.79 21.63 19.91
C PRO A 79 1.71 20.61 19.51
N ASN A 80 1.49 20.42 18.21
CA ASN A 80 0.58 19.41 17.67
C ASN A 80 1.40 18.27 17.04
N GLY A 81 1.51 17.14 17.75
CA GLY A 81 2.20 15.91 17.34
C GLY A 81 3.63 15.70 17.87
N GLY A 82 4.31 16.77 18.34
CA GLY A 82 5.62 16.65 19.01
C GLY A 82 6.84 16.49 18.10
N GLY A 83 6.66 16.43 16.78
CA GLY A 83 7.76 16.32 15.82
C GLY A 83 8.67 17.55 15.79
N PHE A 84 9.91 17.37 15.33
CA PHE A 84 10.93 18.42 15.44
C PHE A 84 10.80 19.48 14.35
N VAL A 85 10.79 20.75 14.77
CA VAL A 85 10.81 21.91 13.89
C VAL A 85 12.08 22.71 14.13
N ALA A 86 12.93 22.81 13.11
CA ALA A 86 14.14 23.62 13.15
C ALA A 86 13.79 25.10 13.41
N SER A 87 14.67 25.83 14.10
CA SER A 87 14.43 27.26 14.41
C SER A 87 14.30 28.16 13.18
N THR A 88 14.73 27.68 12.01
CA THR A 88 14.65 28.36 10.71
C THR A 88 13.38 28.03 9.92
N ALA A 89 12.64 26.99 10.31
CA ALA A 89 11.42 26.58 9.65
C ALA A 89 10.19 27.30 10.26
N SER A 90 9.12 27.39 9.46
CA SER A 90 7.84 27.98 9.88
C SER A 90 6.74 26.95 9.71
N VAL A 91 6.06 26.60 10.81
CA VAL A 91 4.96 25.63 10.82
C VAL A 91 3.77 26.26 11.54
N ASP A 92 2.60 26.24 10.90
CA ASP A 92 1.35 26.73 11.49
C ASP A 92 0.90 25.83 12.65
N LYS A 93 0.30 26.42 13.69
CA LYS A 93 -0.16 25.69 14.89
C LYS A 93 -1.17 24.57 14.58
N ASN A 94 -1.96 24.74 13.52
CA ASN A 94 -2.97 23.76 13.11
C ASN A 94 -2.38 22.57 12.34
N ALA A 95 -1.16 22.69 11.82
CA ALA A 95 -0.49 21.56 11.18
C ALA A 95 -0.16 20.50 12.24
N TYR A 96 -0.23 19.24 11.86
CA TYR A 96 0.22 18.12 12.69
C TYR A 96 1.63 17.70 12.25
N VAL A 97 2.57 17.60 13.19
CA VAL A 97 3.91 17.07 12.94
C VAL A 97 4.15 15.95 13.92
N GLY A 98 4.04 14.71 13.45
CA GLY A 98 4.16 13.50 14.26
C GLY A 98 5.53 13.36 14.93
N PRO A 99 5.64 12.54 15.99
CA PRO A 99 6.79 12.53 16.89
C PRO A 99 8.14 12.22 16.20
N ASN A 100 8.10 11.39 15.15
CA ASN A 100 9.28 11.01 14.39
C ASN A 100 9.53 11.91 13.16
N ALA A 101 8.54 12.71 12.76
CA ALA A 101 8.63 13.60 11.61
C ALA A 101 9.50 14.84 11.90
N MET A 102 9.98 15.46 10.82
CA MET A 102 10.87 16.62 10.90
C MET A 102 10.50 17.70 9.89
N VAL A 103 10.58 18.96 10.33
CA VAL A 103 10.55 20.14 9.46
C VAL A 103 11.87 20.90 9.63
N LEU A 104 12.66 20.96 8.57
CA LEU A 104 14.05 21.43 8.57
C LEU A 104 14.28 22.57 7.56
N GLY A 105 15.44 23.22 7.63
CA GLY A 105 15.80 24.31 6.72
C GLY A 105 14.85 25.51 6.85
N ASN A 106 14.52 26.15 5.74
CA ASN A 106 13.58 27.28 5.64
C ASN A 106 12.18 26.83 5.19
N ALA A 107 11.83 25.56 5.39
CA ALA A 107 10.55 25.02 4.96
C ALA A 107 9.38 25.75 5.61
N LYS A 108 8.27 25.86 4.85
CA LYS A 108 7.02 26.52 5.27
C LYS A 108 5.87 25.55 5.19
N VAL A 109 5.27 25.24 6.33
CA VAL A 109 4.12 24.33 6.46
C VAL A 109 2.92 25.14 6.94
N ARG A 110 1.81 25.16 6.18
CA ARG A 110 0.67 26.04 6.42
C ARG A 110 -0.68 25.33 6.33
N GLY A 111 -1.68 25.77 7.08
CA GLY A 111 -3.01 25.15 7.06
C GLY A 111 -3.09 23.86 7.87
N ASN A 112 -3.83 22.87 7.39
CA ASN A 112 -4.13 21.60 8.05
C ASN A 112 -3.20 20.45 7.61
N VAL A 113 -1.97 20.77 7.23
CA VAL A 113 -1.00 19.78 6.76
C VAL A 113 -0.70 18.76 7.85
N ARG A 114 -0.65 17.48 7.49
CA ARG A 114 -0.24 16.38 8.37
C ARG A 114 1.10 15.82 7.89
N ILE A 115 2.12 15.87 8.75
CA ILE A 115 3.44 15.26 8.51
C ILE A 115 3.59 14.12 9.51
N GLU A 116 3.62 12.89 9.00
CA GLU A 116 3.42 11.66 9.76
C GLU A 116 4.54 10.64 9.51
N GLY A 117 4.59 9.59 10.34
CA GLY A 117 5.67 8.61 10.28
C GLY A 117 7.05 9.27 10.50
N ASN A 118 8.00 8.90 9.65
CA ASN A 118 9.37 9.43 9.60
C ASN A 118 9.55 10.46 8.47
N ALA A 119 8.46 11.04 7.96
CA ALA A 119 8.52 11.98 6.85
C ALA A 119 9.31 13.25 7.20
N VAL A 120 9.97 13.82 6.18
CA VAL A 120 10.78 15.04 6.34
C VAL A 120 10.46 16.07 5.28
N VAL A 121 10.14 17.29 5.75
CA VAL A 121 10.01 18.48 4.91
C VAL A 121 11.22 19.38 5.15
N MET A 122 11.98 19.72 4.11
CA MET A 122 13.23 20.46 4.26
C MET A 122 13.53 21.43 3.11
N GLY A 123 14.65 22.15 3.20
CA GLY A 123 15.05 23.13 2.19
C GLY A 123 14.21 24.40 2.27
N ASN A 124 13.71 24.89 1.14
CA ASN A 124 12.77 26.00 1.04
C ASN A 124 11.37 25.51 0.60
N ALA A 125 11.05 24.24 0.83
CA ALA A 125 9.78 23.64 0.42
C ALA A 125 8.60 24.38 1.05
N VAL A 126 7.49 24.46 0.30
CA VAL A 126 6.22 25.02 0.77
C VAL A 126 5.16 23.93 0.69
N VAL A 127 4.63 23.53 1.84
CA VAL A 127 3.56 22.55 1.96
C VAL A 127 2.36 23.24 2.60
N LYS A 128 1.17 23.19 1.98
CA LYS A 128 0.01 23.93 2.48
C LYS A 128 -1.33 23.20 2.28
N ASP A 129 -2.37 23.77 2.86
CA ASP A 129 -3.77 23.32 2.77
C ASP A 129 -4.01 22.01 3.53
N ASN A 130 -4.42 20.91 2.91
CA ASN A 130 -4.74 19.62 3.56
C ASN A 130 -3.77 18.50 3.15
N VAL A 131 -2.56 18.84 2.74
CA VAL A 131 -1.55 17.86 2.29
C VAL A 131 -1.19 16.89 3.41
N ILE A 132 -1.00 15.62 3.03
CA ILE A 132 -0.45 14.59 3.91
C ILE A 132 0.92 14.17 3.37
N VAL A 133 1.93 14.21 4.24
CA VAL A 133 3.27 13.65 3.98
C VAL A 133 3.54 12.56 5.01
N SER A 134 3.70 11.31 4.61
CA SER A 134 3.75 10.14 5.51
C SER A 134 4.89 9.17 5.18
N GLY A 135 5.00 8.09 5.96
CA GLY A 135 6.02 7.06 5.76
C GLY A 135 7.44 7.59 5.99
N TYR A 136 8.30 7.45 5.00
CA TYR A 136 9.67 7.94 4.90
C TYR A 136 9.83 9.02 3.82
N ALA A 137 8.73 9.60 3.36
CA ALA A 137 8.74 10.55 2.25
C ALA A 137 9.56 11.81 2.56
N ILE A 138 10.16 12.38 1.51
CA ILE A 138 10.94 13.62 1.59
C ILE A 138 10.38 14.67 0.63
N VAL A 139 10.02 15.83 1.19
CA VAL A 139 9.71 17.03 0.41
C VAL A 139 10.82 18.06 0.62
N ALA A 140 11.56 18.39 -0.43
CA ALA A 140 12.79 19.17 -0.33
C ALA A 140 12.93 20.24 -1.44
N GLY A 141 14.05 20.95 -1.44
CA GLY A 141 14.35 21.98 -2.43
C GLY A 141 13.42 23.18 -2.33
N ASN A 142 12.87 23.64 -3.45
CA ASN A 142 11.85 24.67 -3.57
C ASN A 142 10.48 24.07 -3.97
N ALA A 143 10.24 22.79 -3.70
CA ALA A 143 9.00 22.10 -4.04
C ALA A 143 7.78 22.80 -3.42
N LYS A 144 6.66 22.78 -4.15
CA LYS A 144 5.38 23.32 -3.71
C LYS A 144 4.33 22.21 -3.74
N VAL A 145 3.77 21.89 -2.58
CA VAL A 145 2.76 20.85 -2.43
C VAL A 145 1.52 21.48 -1.78
N SER A 146 0.34 21.31 -2.36
CA SER A 146 -0.89 21.98 -1.94
C SER A 146 -2.14 21.12 -2.05
N ASP A 147 -3.27 21.70 -1.62
CA ASP A 147 -4.61 21.12 -1.70
C ASP A 147 -4.73 19.82 -0.89
N ASN A 148 -5.09 18.68 -1.52
CA ASN A 148 -5.27 17.38 -0.87
C ASN A 148 -4.22 16.35 -1.33
N ALA A 149 -3.05 16.81 -1.81
CA ALA A 149 -2.02 15.91 -2.31
C ALA A 149 -1.49 14.96 -1.21
N TYR A 150 -1.10 13.75 -1.61
CA TYR A 150 -0.56 12.72 -0.72
C TYR A 150 0.85 12.32 -1.17
N ILE A 151 1.84 12.50 -0.28
CA ILE A 151 3.23 12.09 -0.51
C ILE A 151 3.59 11.04 0.55
N GLY A 152 3.77 9.78 0.16
CA GLY A 152 3.88 8.66 1.10
C GLY A 152 5.05 7.73 0.85
N ASP A 153 5.11 6.65 1.63
CA ASP A 153 6.07 5.56 1.50
C ASP A 153 7.52 6.06 1.50
N TYR A 154 8.29 5.85 0.44
CA TYR A 154 9.67 6.31 0.28
C TYR A 154 9.80 7.40 -0.79
N ALA A 155 8.68 8.01 -1.21
CA ALA A 155 8.65 8.99 -2.27
C ALA A 155 9.51 10.22 -1.98
N ILE A 156 10.07 10.80 -3.04
CA ILE A 156 10.84 12.03 -2.94
C ILE A 156 10.26 13.07 -3.91
N VAL A 157 9.95 14.26 -3.39
CA VAL A 157 9.56 15.44 -4.17
C VAL A 157 10.57 16.54 -3.90
N SER A 158 11.28 17.00 -4.93
CA SER A 158 12.35 17.98 -4.78
C SER A 158 12.50 18.88 -6.01
N GLY A 159 13.54 19.71 -6.04
CA GLY A 159 13.71 20.74 -7.07
C GLY A 159 12.69 21.86 -6.90
N SER A 160 12.00 22.23 -7.97
CA SER A 160 10.92 23.23 -8.02
C SER A 160 9.58 22.58 -8.39
N ALA A 161 9.42 21.28 -8.10
CA ALA A 161 8.25 20.50 -8.46
C ALA A 161 6.97 21.09 -7.84
N LYS A 162 5.84 20.91 -8.52
CA LYS A 162 4.52 21.42 -8.10
C LYS A 162 3.51 20.29 -8.06
N ILE A 163 3.01 19.96 -6.88
CA ILE A 163 2.03 18.89 -6.68
C ILE A 163 0.77 19.51 -6.05
N SER A 164 -0.40 19.30 -6.66
CA SER A 164 -1.66 19.94 -6.25
C SER A 164 -2.86 19.00 -6.40
N ASP A 165 -4.04 19.50 -6.04
CA ASP A 165 -5.32 18.80 -6.07
C ASP A 165 -5.30 17.49 -5.25
N ASN A 166 -5.59 16.34 -5.85
CA ASN A 166 -5.59 15.02 -5.21
C ASN A 166 -4.42 14.14 -5.70
N ALA A 167 -3.38 14.75 -6.28
CA ALA A 167 -2.26 14.05 -6.86
C ALA A 167 -1.46 13.26 -5.80
N LYS A 168 -0.88 12.12 -6.20
CA LYS A 168 -0.19 11.20 -5.29
C LYS A 168 1.21 10.87 -5.77
N VAL A 169 2.17 10.94 -4.85
CA VAL A 169 3.54 10.45 -5.07
C VAL A 169 3.84 9.44 -3.98
N ILE A 170 3.92 8.18 -4.37
CA ILE A 170 3.92 7.04 -3.44
C ILE A 170 4.99 6.02 -3.83
N GLU A 171 5.09 4.95 -3.04
CA GLU A 171 6.09 3.90 -3.15
C GLU A 171 7.51 4.49 -3.16
N SER A 172 8.27 4.39 -4.25
CA SER A 172 9.61 4.95 -4.37
C SER A 172 9.73 5.98 -5.49
N ALA A 173 8.61 6.57 -5.91
CA ALA A 173 8.60 7.54 -7.00
C ALA A 173 9.42 8.79 -6.67
N TYR A 174 10.11 9.33 -7.67
CA TYR A 174 10.93 10.53 -7.57
C TYR A 174 10.45 11.61 -8.53
N VAL A 175 9.95 12.71 -7.96
CA VAL A 175 9.50 13.88 -8.71
C VAL A 175 10.47 15.03 -8.49
N PHE A 176 11.10 15.51 -9.56
CA PHE A 176 12.20 16.47 -9.50
C PHE A 176 12.14 17.54 -10.60
N GLY A 177 12.90 18.61 -10.42
CA GLY A 177 13.00 19.68 -11.41
C GLY A 177 11.78 20.60 -11.38
N ASN A 178 11.23 20.95 -12.52
CA ASN A 178 10.01 21.75 -12.66
C ASN A 178 8.77 20.89 -12.96
N TYR A 179 8.82 19.59 -12.63
CA TYR A 179 7.71 18.68 -12.90
C TYR A 179 6.44 19.10 -12.17
N SER A 180 5.28 18.90 -12.81
CA SER A 180 3.98 19.23 -12.22
C SER A 180 3.05 18.03 -12.14
N MET A 181 2.30 17.92 -11.06
CA MET A 181 1.25 16.91 -10.88
C MET A 181 -0.01 17.55 -10.33
N SER A 182 -1.16 17.23 -10.93
CA SER A 182 -2.46 17.81 -10.57
C SER A 182 -3.60 16.78 -10.72
N ASP A 183 -4.83 17.21 -10.45
CA ASP A 183 -6.05 16.40 -10.48
C ASP A 183 -5.92 15.12 -9.62
N ASN A 184 -6.16 13.94 -10.21
CA ASN A 184 -6.02 12.63 -9.55
C ASN A 184 -4.80 11.86 -10.06
N SER A 185 -3.78 12.55 -10.58
CA SER A 185 -2.60 11.90 -11.13
C SER A 185 -1.75 11.19 -10.06
N ILE A 186 -1.00 10.16 -10.47
CA ILE A 186 -0.21 9.33 -9.57
C ILE A 186 1.17 9.09 -10.16
N ALA A 187 2.19 9.14 -9.30
CA ALA A 187 3.51 8.59 -9.56
C ALA A 187 3.79 7.52 -8.50
N LYS A 188 4.06 6.29 -8.94
CA LYS A 188 4.30 5.11 -8.09
C LYS A 188 5.41 4.21 -8.67
N GLY A 189 5.75 3.13 -7.98
CA GLY A 189 6.89 2.29 -8.30
C GLY A 189 8.21 3.02 -8.10
N LEU A 190 9.08 2.92 -9.09
CA LEU A 190 10.34 3.66 -9.20
C LEU A 190 10.23 4.80 -10.24
N ALA A 191 9.03 5.33 -10.48
CA ALA A 191 8.81 6.34 -11.50
C ALA A 191 9.71 7.57 -11.27
N LEU A 192 10.47 7.95 -12.31
CA LEU A 192 11.36 9.09 -12.37
C LEU A 192 10.70 10.20 -13.20
N CYS A 193 9.97 11.08 -12.52
CA CYS A 193 9.28 12.23 -13.10
C CYS A 193 10.17 13.48 -13.00
N LEU A 194 10.93 13.77 -14.06
CA LEU A 194 12.02 14.75 -14.08
C LEU A 194 11.81 15.86 -15.12
N GLY A 195 12.69 16.88 -15.07
CA GLY A 195 12.67 17.95 -16.07
C GLY A 195 11.46 18.87 -15.91
N SER A 196 10.65 19.04 -16.96
CA SER A 196 9.51 19.98 -16.97
C SER A 196 8.18 19.34 -17.40
N GLY A 197 8.07 18.02 -17.19
CA GLY A 197 6.89 17.25 -17.55
C GLY A 197 5.69 17.53 -16.62
N SER A 198 4.55 16.93 -16.97
CA SER A 198 3.35 17.01 -16.16
C SER A 198 2.51 15.75 -16.20
N LEU A 199 2.04 15.30 -15.03
CA LEU A 199 0.92 14.38 -14.90
C LEU A 199 -0.33 15.14 -14.47
N SER A 200 -1.48 14.87 -15.08
CA SER A 200 -2.76 15.46 -14.69
C SER A 200 -3.91 14.49 -14.96
N GLY A 201 -5.15 14.92 -14.78
CA GLY A 201 -6.35 14.10 -14.91
C GLY A 201 -6.27 12.81 -14.11
N GLN A 202 -6.17 11.68 -14.82
CA GLN A 202 -6.07 10.32 -14.26
C GLN A 202 -4.80 9.62 -14.76
N ALA A 203 -3.74 10.38 -15.03
CA ALA A 203 -2.46 9.81 -15.45
C ALA A 203 -1.78 9.07 -14.30
N VAL A 204 -1.25 7.90 -14.57
CA VAL A 204 -0.48 7.09 -13.61
C VAL A 204 0.90 6.82 -14.21
N ALA A 205 1.96 7.40 -13.63
CA ALA A 205 3.32 6.97 -13.89
C ALA A 205 3.68 5.84 -12.93
N ASP A 206 4.18 4.73 -13.46
CA ASP A 206 4.36 3.51 -12.69
C ASP A 206 5.64 2.76 -13.06
N GLY A 207 6.14 1.96 -12.11
CA GLY A 207 7.25 1.04 -12.30
C GLY A 207 8.52 1.76 -12.71
N ASP A 208 9.00 1.46 -13.91
CA ASP A 208 10.23 1.97 -14.51
C ASP A 208 10.03 3.25 -15.33
N PHE A 209 8.95 4.00 -15.09
CA PHE A 209 8.70 5.25 -15.81
C PHE A 209 9.88 6.21 -15.70
N TYR A 210 10.29 6.82 -16.81
CA TYR A 210 11.32 7.86 -16.84
C TYR A 210 10.91 8.94 -17.83
N ASP A 211 10.79 10.17 -17.34
CA ASP A 211 10.56 11.36 -18.16
C ASP A 211 11.48 12.49 -17.72
N ASP A 212 12.40 12.91 -18.60
CA ASP A 212 13.13 14.17 -18.51
C ASP A 212 12.83 15.10 -19.71
N SER A 213 11.90 14.67 -20.56
CA SER A 213 11.59 15.25 -21.86
C SER A 213 10.62 16.44 -21.80
N GLY A 214 9.87 16.54 -20.70
CA GLY A 214 8.77 17.51 -20.60
C GLY A 214 7.42 16.96 -21.07
N ALA A 215 7.20 15.64 -21.01
CA ALA A 215 5.97 15.02 -21.47
C ALA A 215 4.77 15.51 -20.65
N LYS A 216 3.62 15.69 -21.32
CA LYS A 216 2.36 16.07 -20.67
C LYS A 216 1.35 14.94 -20.82
N ILE A 217 1.00 14.32 -19.70
CA ILE A 217 0.20 13.10 -19.66
C ILE A 217 -0.97 13.36 -18.74
N ASN A 218 -2.19 13.20 -19.25
CA ASN A 218 -3.40 13.54 -18.50
C ASN A 218 -4.32 12.36 -18.22
N LYS A 219 -3.95 11.16 -18.69
CA LYS A 219 -4.74 9.94 -18.51
C LYS A 219 -3.90 8.69 -18.84
N GLY A 220 -4.33 7.56 -18.29
CA GLY A 220 -3.76 6.25 -18.54
C GLY A 220 -2.48 6.00 -17.77
N THR A 221 -2.09 4.74 -17.71
CA THR A 221 -0.83 4.35 -17.08
C THR A 221 0.30 4.37 -18.09
N VAL A 222 1.45 4.88 -17.65
CA VAL A 222 2.69 5.01 -18.41
C VAL A 222 3.84 4.39 -17.64
N CYS A 223 4.70 3.68 -18.37
CA CYS A 223 5.88 3.02 -17.86
C CYS A 223 7.04 3.28 -18.82
N GLY A 224 8.26 2.91 -18.41
CA GLY A 224 9.46 3.03 -19.23
C GLY A 224 9.83 4.46 -19.65
N TYR A 225 10.77 4.55 -20.58
CA TYR A 225 11.23 5.81 -21.16
C TYR A 225 10.27 6.33 -22.24
N LEU A 226 9.96 7.63 -22.19
CA LEU A 226 9.27 8.35 -23.26
C LEU A 226 10.27 9.17 -24.06
N SER A 227 10.32 8.98 -25.38
CA SER A 227 11.06 9.91 -26.23
C SER A 227 10.29 11.21 -26.43
N SER A 228 11.03 12.33 -26.49
CA SER A 228 10.50 13.69 -26.59
C SER A 228 9.60 13.96 -27.82
N THR A 229 9.57 13.03 -28.78
CA THR A 229 8.88 13.18 -30.06
C THR A 229 7.61 12.33 -30.19
N ASN A 230 7.32 11.37 -29.29
CA ASN A 230 6.19 10.46 -29.51
C ASN A 230 5.38 10.05 -28.26
N THR A 231 4.43 10.91 -27.86
CA THR A 231 3.38 10.58 -26.88
C THR A 231 2.17 9.83 -27.49
N ALA A 232 2.24 9.39 -28.75
CA ALA A 232 1.09 8.78 -29.43
C ALA A 232 0.76 7.38 -28.90
N TYR A 233 1.75 6.64 -28.39
CA TYR A 233 1.52 5.35 -27.75
C TYR A 233 0.59 5.47 -26.53
N ILE A 234 0.89 6.42 -25.63
CA ILE A 234 0.10 6.69 -24.42
C ILE A 234 -1.36 7.00 -24.77
N ARG A 235 -1.58 7.83 -25.81
CA ARG A 235 -2.93 8.21 -26.26
C ARG A 235 -3.76 7.04 -26.81
N LYS A 236 -3.11 5.96 -27.27
CA LYS A 236 -3.75 4.79 -27.89
C LYS A 236 -4.07 3.68 -26.90
N ARG A 237 -3.55 3.72 -25.67
CA ARG A 237 -3.79 2.66 -24.69
C ARG A 237 -5.28 2.65 -24.31
N PRO A 238 -5.98 1.50 -24.42
CA PRO A 238 -7.35 1.39 -23.93
C PRO A 238 -7.40 1.75 -22.46
N GLN A 239 -8.29 2.66 -22.09
CA GLN A 239 -8.46 3.09 -20.71
C GLN A 239 -9.95 3.17 -20.40
N GLU A 240 -10.33 2.51 -19.31
CA GLU A 240 -11.63 2.68 -18.70
C GLU A 240 -11.60 3.95 -17.83
N LYS A 241 -12.57 4.85 -18.01
CA LYS A 241 -12.59 6.13 -17.30
C LYS A 241 -12.65 5.87 -15.79
N GLY A 242 -11.83 6.56 -15.02
CA GLY A 242 -11.80 6.39 -13.57
C GLY A 242 -10.98 5.21 -13.07
N LEU A 243 -10.66 4.23 -13.93
CA LEU A 243 -9.99 3.01 -13.51
C LEU A 243 -8.59 3.32 -12.97
N TYR A 244 -8.32 2.79 -11.79
CA TYR A 244 -7.11 2.95 -11.03
C TYR A 244 -6.26 1.67 -11.03
N LEU A 245 -6.88 0.55 -10.65
CA LEU A 245 -6.29 -0.78 -10.55
C LEU A 245 -7.36 -1.79 -10.96
N GLY A 246 -6.98 -2.87 -11.63
CA GLY A 246 -7.90 -3.89 -12.12
C GLY A 246 -7.23 -5.24 -12.35
N TYR A 247 -7.65 -6.23 -11.57
CA TYR A 247 -7.35 -7.63 -11.76
C TYR A 247 -8.50 -8.28 -12.51
N THR A 248 -8.24 -8.66 -13.77
CA THR A 248 -9.25 -9.21 -14.69
C THR A 248 -9.15 -10.71 -14.88
N PHE A 249 -8.12 -11.35 -14.30
CA PHE A 249 -7.91 -12.80 -14.31
C PHE A 249 -7.98 -13.47 -15.69
N ASP A 250 -7.77 -12.71 -16.77
CA ASP A 250 -7.92 -13.17 -18.16
C ASP A 250 -6.93 -14.29 -18.57
N ASN A 251 -5.88 -14.54 -17.78
CA ASN A 251 -4.88 -15.56 -18.05
C ASN A 251 -4.43 -16.24 -16.74
N ASP A 252 -4.08 -17.52 -16.83
CA ASP A 252 -3.38 -18.24 -15.78
C ASP A 252 -1.88 -17.90 -15.82
N ASP A 253 -1.42 -17.16 -14.82
CA ASP A 253 -0.01 -16.84 -14.60
C ASP A 253 0.58 -17.61 -13.39
N GLY A 254 -0.13 -18.67 -12.95
CA GLY A 254 0.27 -19.55 -11.86
C GLY A 254 0.28 -18.84 -10.50
N LEU A 255 1.48 -18.61 -9.96
CA LEU A 255 1.66 -17.98 -8.64
C LEU A 255 1.41 -16.47 -8.64
N LEU A 256 1.19 -15.88 -9.80
CA LEU A 256 0.96 -14.45 -9.97
C LEU A 256 -0.32 -14.23 -10.74
N THR A 257 -0.95 -13.10 -10.48
CA THR A 257 -1.98 -12.57 -11.35
C THR A 257 -1.65 -11.15 -11.76
N LYS A 258 -1.67 -10.90 -13.06
CA LYS A 258 -1.29 -9.60 -13.63
C LYS A 258 -2.38 -8.57 -13.33
N GLU A 259 -1.92 -7.40 -12.94
CA GLU A 259 -2.72 -6.19 -13.06
C GLU A 259 -2.52 -5.67 -14.50
N ARG A 260 -3.62 -5.39 -15.21
CA ARG A 260 -3.60 -5.18 -16.67
C ARG A 260 -3.07 -3.79 -17.07
N PHE A 261 -2.95 -2.88 -16.12
CA PHE A 261 -2.74 -1.47 -16.34
C PHE A 261 -1.56 -0.90 -15.54
N SER A 262 -0.79 -1.70 -14.80
CA SER A 262 0.21 -1.27 -13.82
C SER A 262 1.22 -2.38 -13.52
N SER A 263 2.26 -2.05 -12.76
CA SER A 263 3.33 -2.94 -12.29
C SER A 263 3.01 -3.69 -11.01
N THR A 264 1.78 -3.57 -10.52
CA THR A 264 1.36 -4.05 -9.20
C THR A 264 0.69 -5.42 -9.28
N TYR A 265 1.48 -6.44 -9.61
CA TYR A 265 1.00 -7.81 -9.68
C TYR A 265 0.64 -8.33 -8.28
N ALA A 266 -0.36 -9.20 -8.22
CA ALA A 266 -0.78 -9.84 -6.99
C ALA A 266 -0.25 -11.28 -6.93
N ARG A 267 -0.01 -11.79 -5.71
CA ARG A 267 0.53 -13.12 -5.46
C ARG A 267 -0.58 -14.09 -5.09
N VAL A 268 -0.62 -15.23 -5.76
CA VAL A 268 -1.62 -16.28 -5.55
C VAL A 268 -1.10 -17.31 -4.54
N PHE A 269 -1.91 -17.62 -3.54
CA PHE A 269 -1.65 -18.64 -2.52
C PHE A 269 -2.70 -19.74 -2.63
N GLY A 270 -2.41 -20.76 -3.43
CA GLY A 270 -3.25 -21.97 -3.59
C GLY A 270 -4.56 -21.78 -4.35
N ALA A 271 -5.08 -20.54 -4.49
CA ALA A 271 -6.30 -20.28 -5.25
C ALA A 271 -6.17 -20.81 -6.68
N THR A 272 -7.20 -21.52 -7.14
CA THR A 272 -7.13 -22.27 -8.40
C THR A 272 -7.75 -21.45 -9.52
N TRP A 273 -6.97 -21.16 -10.56
CA TRP A 273 -7.49 -20.52 -11.76
C TRP A 273 -8.30 -21.52 -12.60
N PHE A 274 -9.41 -21.06 -13.18
CA PHE A 274 -10.18 -21.82 -14.16
C PHE A 274 -10.74 -20.89 -15.24
N SER A 275 -11.01 -21.46 -16.42
CA SER A 275 -11.62 -20.73 -17.53
C SER A 275 -13.14 -20.89 -17.48
N GLU A 276 -13.86 -19.77 -17.46
CA GLU A 276 -15.32 -19.73 -17.55
C GLU A 276 -15.73 -18.67 -18.61
N GLY A 277 -16.14 -19.14 -19.79
CA GLY A 277 -16.48 -18.24 -20.90
C GLY A 277 -15.25 -17.61 -21.59
N LYS A 278 -15.20 -16.27 -21.68
CA LYS A 278 -14.12 -15.52 -22.36
C LYS A 278 -13.03 -15.00 -21.42
N ASN A 279 -13.25 -15.08 -20.12
CA ASN A 279 -12.34 -14.63 -19.06
C ASN A 279 -11.94 -15.82 -18.19
N GLY A 280 -10.96 -15.61 -17.31
CA GLY A 280 -10.62 -16.58 -16.27
C GLY A 280 -11.12 -16.11 -14.91
N ALA A 281 -11.23 -17.02 -13.97
CA ALA A 281 -11.63 -16.74 -12.59
C ALA A 281 -10.74 -17.52 -11.63
N TYR A 282 -10.59 -17.02 -10.40
CA TYR A 282 -9.96 -17.76 -9.31
C TYR A 282 -11.03 -18.33 -8.39
N SER A 283 -10.92 -19.63 -8.10
CA SER A 283 -11.68 -20.34 -7.08
C SER A 283 -10.88 -20.35 -5.78
N PHE A 284 -11.61 -20.22 -4.67
CA PHE A 284 -11.13 -20.26 -3.29
C PHE A 284 -11.87 -21.37 -2.54
N ASP A 285 -11.15 -22.16 -1.77
CA ASP A 285 -11.66 -23.36 -1.08
C ASP A 285 -12.42 -23.07 0.22
N GLY A 286 -12.28 -21.86 0.78
CA GLY A 286 -12.82 -21.53 2.10
C GLY A 286 -11.99 -22.08 3.26
N GLU A 287 -10.76 -22.53 3.02
CA GLU A 287 -9.91 -23.14 4.06
C GLU A 287 -8.52 -22.50 4.15
N SER A 288 -7.89 -22.21 3.01
CA SER A 288 -6.49 -21.77 3.02
C SER A 288 -6.09 -20.88 1.84
N GLN A 289 -6.94 -20.81 0.82
CA GLN A 289 -6.61 -20.16 -0.44
C GLN A 289 -6.90 -18.66 -0.41
N TYR A 290 -5.96 -17.86 -0.93
CA TYR A 290 -6.11 -16.42 -1.04
C TYR A 290 -5.20 -15.82 -2.11
N ILE A 291 -5.40 -14.54 -2.39
CA ILE A 291 -4.50 -13.72 -3.22
C ILE A 291 -4.07 -12.51 -2.39
N SER A 292 -2.76 -12.23 -2.36
CA SER A 292 -2.16 -11.07 -1.70
C SER A 292 -1.93 -9.93 -2.69
N LEU A 293 -2.43 -8.75 -2.34
CA LEU A 293 -2.38 -7.53 -3.13
C LEU A 293 -1.42 -6.53 -2.48
N ASP A 294 -1.16 -5.44 -3.18
CA ASP A 294 -0.38 -4.32 -2.68
C ASP A 294 -1.27 -3.30 -1.94
N ALA A 295 -0.66 -2.54 -1.03
CA ALA A 295 -1.33 -1.50 -0.24
C ALA A 295 -2.00 -0.40 -1.08
N SER A 296 -1.62 -0.28 -2.36
CA SER A 296 -2.18 0.68 -3.27
C SER A 296 -3.69 0.62 -3.42
N VAL A 297 -4.34 -0.51 -3.13
CA VAL A 297 -5.80 -0.60 -3.09
C VAL A 297 -6.47 0.39 -2.11
N LEU A 298 -5.76 0.99 -1.14
CA LEU A 298 -6.30 2.01 -0.22
C LEU A 298 -5.78 3.44 -0.44
N TYR A 299 -5.01 3.70 -1.50
CA TYR A 299 -4.45 5.03 -1.78
C TYR A 299 -5.43 5.97 -2.48
N THR A 300 -6.71 5.91 -2.16
CA THR A 300 -7.72 6.85 -2.67
C THR A 300 -8.55 7.43 -1.51
N ASN A 301 -9.14 8.61 -1.72
CA ASN A 301 -10.13 9.18 -0.78
C ASN A 301 -11.56 8.86 -1.22
N ASN A 302 -11.72 8.64 -2.52
CA ASN A 302 -12.95 8.30 -3.20
C ASN A 302 -12.67 7.03 -4.01
N MET A 303 -13.58 6.06 -3.96
CA MET A 303 -13.41 4.76 -4.56
C MET A 303 -14.74 4.18 -5.05
N GLN A 304 -14.71 3.54 -6.21
CA GLN A 304 -15.68 2.50 -6.54
C GLN A 304 -14.93 1.19 -6.73
N ILE A 305 -15.39 0.11 -6.12
CA ILE A 305 -14.91 -1.25 -6.34
C ILE A 305 -16.00 -2.00 -7.10
N LYS A 306 -15.63 -2.59 -8.23
CA LYS A 306 -16.48 -3.51 -8.99
C LYS A 306 -15.86 -4.89 -8.95
N MET A 307 -16.68 -5.90 -8.67
CA MET A 307 -16.26 -7.29 -8.71
C MET A 307 -17.40 -8.19 -9.13
N ASN A 308 -17.09 -9.32 -9.74
CA ASN A 308 -18.06 -10.37 -10.03
C ASN A 308 -17.72 -11.59 -9.20
N VAL A 309 -18.66 -11.99 -8.34
CA VAL A 309 -18.44 -12.94 -7.23
C VAL A 309 -19.43 -14.09 -7.35
N LEU A 310 -18.93 -15.32 -7.21
CA LEU A 310 -19.75 -16.51 -7.01
C LEU A 310 -19.50 -17.00 -5.60
N TRP A 311 -20.53 -17.03 -4.76
CA TRP A 311 -20.42 -17.48 -3.38
C TRP A 311 -20.94 -18.91 -3.23
N ASN A 312 -20.14 -19.82 -2.68
CA ASN A 312 -20.53 -21.23 -2.50
C ASN A 312 -21.33 -21.49 -1.21
N GLY A 313 -21.68 -20.44 -0.45
CA GLY A 313 -22.17 -20.56 0.91
C GLY A 313 -21.03 -20.59 1.93
N GLY A 314 -21.36 -20.70 3.21
CA GLY A 314 -20.38 -20.74 4.31
C GLY A 314 -20.73 -19.80 5.46
N ASP A 315 -19.83 -19.74 6.43
CA ASP A 315 -20.01 -18.97 7.68
C ASP A 315 -19.64 -17.49 7.50
N ALA A 316 -19.96 -16.69 8.53
CA ALA A 316 -19.90 -15.24 8.47
C ALA A 316 -18.50 -14.61 8.34
N SER A 317 -17.45 -15.41 8.46
CA SER A 317 -16.06 -15.00 8.41
C SER A 317 -15.46 -15.01 6.99
N GLY A 318 -16.16 -15.49 5.96
CA GLY A 318 -15.59 -15.61 4.61
C GLY A 318 -15.50 -14.27 3.86
N ASN A 319 -14.38 -13.56 3.99
CA ASN A 319 -14.16 -12.27 3.31
C ASN A 319 -13.78 -12.44 1.83
N VAL A 320 -14.54 -11.79 0.94
CA VAL A 320 -14.17 -11.70 -0.48
C VAL A 320 -12.90 -10.87 -0.63
N PHE A 321 -12.82 -9.76 0.10
CA PHE A 321 -11.59 -8.99 0.27
C PHE A 321 -11.46 -8.47 1.70
N TYR A 322 -10.22 -8.23 2.12
CA TYR A 322 -9.87 -7.57 3.38
C TYR A 322 -8.66 -6.65 3.16
N PHE A 323 -8.81 -5.36 3.46
CA PHE A 323 -7.75 -4.36 3.31
C PHE A 323 -7.56 -3.57 4.60
N GLY A 324 -6.38 -3.68 5.21
CA GLY A 324 -6.00 -2.94 6.42
C GLY A 324 -5.37 -3.83 7.50
N GLY A 325 -5.27 -3.31 8.71
CA GLY A 325 -4.64 -3.97 9.86
C GLY A 325 -4.66 -3.08 11.09
N ASN A 326 -4.17 -3.58 12.23
CA ASN A 326 -4.16 -2.85 13.51
C ASN A 326 -5.54 -2.30 13.92
N GLY A 327 -6.61 -3.04 13.63
CA GLY A 327 -7.99 -2.63 13.88
C GLY A 327 -8.54 -1.61 12.88
N ALA A 328 -7.73 -1.05 11.99
CA ALA A 328 -8.16 -0.13 10.94
C ALA A 328 -8.23 -0.86 9.59
N TYR A 329 -9.43 -1.13 9.09
CA TYR A 329 -9.64 -1.98 7.93
C TYR A 329 -10.92 -1.68 7.17
N MET A 330 -11.02 -2.23 5.97
CA MET A 330 -12.29 -2.45 5.28
C MET A 330 -12.36 -3.85 4.69
N TYR A 331 -13.54 -4.45 4.72
CA TYR A 331 -13.78 -5.75 4.09
C TYR A 331 -15.20 -5.85 3.55
N PHE A 332 -15.39 -6.77 2.60
CA PHE A 332 -16.71 -7.20 2.17
C PHE A 332 -16.88 -8.70 2.43
N THR A 333 -18.06 -9.07 2.93
CA THR A 333 -18.44 -10.47 3.16
C THR A 333 -19.82 -10.75 2.54
N PRO A 334 -20.03 -11.91 1.90
CA PRO A 334 -21.33 -12.28 1.31
C PRO A 334 -22.44 -12.54 2.34
N SER A 335 -22.07 -12.84 3.59
CA SER A 335 -23.00 -13.20 4.67
C SER A 335 -22.37 -12.95 6.04
N GLY A 336 -22.17 -11.70 6.43
CA GLY A 336 -21.56 -11.32 7.70
C GLY A 336 -22.48 -11.43 8.92
N GLU A 337 -22.37 -10.46 9.82
CA GLU A 337 -23.16 -10.42 11.04
C GLU A 337 -24.67 -10.41 10.72
N GLY A 338 -25.47 -11.23 11.43
CA GLY A 338 -26.90 -11.37 11.14
C GLY A 338 -27.24 -12.10 9.82
N GLY A 339 -26.25 -12.67 9.12
CA GLY A 339 -26.47 -13.42 7.89
C GLY A 339 -26.81 -12.54 6.69
N VAL A 340 -26.26 -11.32 6.66
CA VAL A 340 -26.48 -10.35 5.57
C VAL A 340 -25.17 -10.00 4.85
N ALA A 341 -25.25 -9.68 3.56
CA ALA A 341 -24.08 -9.21 2.84
C ALA A 341 -23.73 -7.79 3.31
N GLU A 342 -22.46 -7.55 3.67
CA GLU A 342 -22.07 -6.27 4.27
C GLU A 342 -20.67 -5.82 3.87
N LEU A 343 -20.54 -4.51 3.70
CA LEU A 343 -19.28 -3.79 3.72
C LEU A 343 -19.05 -3.27 5.13
N VAL A 344 -17.86 -3.53 5.67
CA VAL A 344 -17.46 -3.07 7.00
C VAL A 344 -16.26 -2.16 6.85
N LEU A 345 -16.29 -1.01 7.55
CA LEU A 345 -15.18 -0.07 7.64
C LEU A 345 -14.88 0.17 9.12
N SER A 346 -13.60 0.14 9.50
CA SER A 346 -13.15 0.42 10.86
C SER A 346 -11.93 1.32 10.82
N ASP A 347 -11.88 2.35 11.67
CA ASP A 347 -10.66 3.09 11.95
C ASP A 347 -9.95 2.58 13.22
N GLY A 348 -10.39 1.46 13.79
CA GLY A 348 -9.86 0.89 15.03
C GLY A 348 -10.44 1.47 16.32
N GLU A 349 -11.23 2.54 16.23
CA GLU A 349 -12.02 3.08 17.34
C GLU A 349 -13.51 2.98 17.05
N LYS A 350 -13.88 3.19 15.79
CA LYS A 350 -15.24 3.17 15.29
C LYS A 350 -15.36 2.18 14.14
N THR A 351 -16.41 1.38 14.19
CA THR A 351 -16.80 0.47 13.12
C THR A 351 -18.13 0.91 12.52
N GLN A 352 -18.20 0.92 11.19
CA GLN A 352 -19.40 1.17 10.41
C GLN A 352 -19.71 -0.03 9.53
N ARG A 353 -20.98 -0.45 9.53
CA ARG A 353 -21.51 -1.48 8.65
C ARG A 353 -22.46 -0.86 7.62
N ILE A 354 -22.29 -1.24 6.35
CA ILE A 354 -23.19 -0.91 5.25
C ILE A 354 -23.68 -2.24 4.70
N ALA A 355 -24.85 -2.64 5.18
CA ALA A 355 -25.35 -4.01 5.07
C ALA A 355 -26.67 -4.08 4.30
N SER A 356 -26.82 -5.14 3.51
CA SER A 356 -28.10 -5.53 2.92
C SER A 356 -29.06 -6.08 4.00
N ASN A 357 -30.23 -6.55 3.57
CA ASN A 357 -31.18 -7.28 4.43
C ASN A 357 -31.09 -8.81 4.32
N LYS A 358 -30.16 -9.34 3.53
CA LYS A 358 -29.99 -10.79 3.27
C LYS A 358 -28.60 -11.12 2.73
N ALA A 359 -28.14 -12.34 2.94
CA ALA A 359 -26.93 -12.84 2.31
C ALA A 359 -26.99 -12.78 0.77
N MET A 360 -25.82 -12.83 0.13
CA MET A 360 -25.72 -13.04 -1.31
C MET A 360 -26.38 -14.37 -1.73
N PRO A 361 -26.86 -14.51 -2.97
CA PRO A 361 -27.34 -15.80 -3.45
C PRO A 361 -26.18 -16.81 -3.54
N VAL A 362 -26.46 -18.05 -3.14
CA VAL A 362 -25.49 -19.15 -3.16
C VAL A 362 -25.48 -19.81 -4.54
N GLY A 363 -24.29 -20.04 -5.08
CA GLY A 363 -24.07 -20.75 -6.35
C GLY A 363 -24.37 -19.93 -7.60
N GLU A 364 -24.53 -18.62 -7.47
CA GLU A 364 -24.80 -17.70 -8.58
C GLU A 364 -23.71 -16.63 -8.70
N TRP A 365 -23.35 -16.30 -9.94
CA TRP A 365 -22.49 -15.15 -10.23
C TRP A 365 -23.27 -13.85 -10.04
N VAL A 366 -22.73 -12.95 -9.22
CA VAL A 366 -23.33 -11.66 -8.91
C VAL A 366 -22.29 -10.56 -8.99
N GLU A 367 -22.60 -9.50 -9.75
CA GLU A 367 -21.81 -8.27 -9.72
C GLU A 367 -22.06 -7.52 -8.40
N VAL A 368 -21.00 -7.24 -7.67
CA VAL A 368 -21.01 -6.41 -6.47
C VAL A 368 -20.32 -5.09 -6.79
N ILE A 369 -21.01 -3.98 -6.49
CA ILE A 369 -20.46 -2.63 -6.64
C ILE A 369 -20.48 -1.96 -5.26
N ILE A 370 -19.30 -1.61 -4.78
CA ILE A 370 -19.11 -0.82 -3.56
C ILE A 370 -18.69 0.58 -3.98
N THR A 371 -19.41 1.61 -3.54
CA THR A 371 -19.09 3.01 -3.84
C THR A 371 -18.88 3.79 -2.55
N LEU A 372 -17.67 4.30 -2.35
CA LEU A 372 -17.26 5.18 -1.26
C LEU A 372 -16.89 6.53 -1.89
N TYR A 373 -17.84 7.44 -1.98
CA TYR A 373 -17.66 8.67 -2.77
C TYR A 373 -18.32 9.86 -2.09
N ASP A 374 -17.56 10.96 -1.96
CA ASP A 374 -18.01 12.23 -1.38
C ASP A 374 -18.69 12.07 -0.02
N GLY A 375 -18.10 11.23 0.83
CA GLY A 375 -18.58 10.98 2.18
C GLY A 375 -19.83 10.08 2.25
N VAL A 376 -20.19 9.39 1.17
CA VAL A 376 -21.30 8.43 1.14
C VAL A 376 -20.79 7.04 0.76
N GLY A 377 -21.27 6.02 1.47
CA GLY A 377 -21.04 4.62 1.17
C GLY A 377 -22.30 3.96 0.64
N ALA A 378 -22.18 3.20 -0.45
CA ALA A 378 -23.25 2.44 -1.04
C ALA A 378 -22.79 1.02 -1.42
N LEU A 379 -23.67 0.05 -1.20
CA LEU A 379 -23.50 -1.34 -1.59
C LEU A 379 -24.60 -1.71 -2.59
N THR A 380 -24.20 -2.21 -3.75
CA THR A 380 -25.07 -2.74 -4.80
C THR A 380 -24.72 -4.19 -5.04
N ILE A 381 -25.73 -5.06 -5.07
CA ILE A 381 -25.60 -6.51 -5.28
C ILE A 381 -26.53 -6.89 -6.43
N GLY A 382 -25.97 -7.36 -7.53
CA GLY A 382 -26.69 -7.55 -8.79
C GLY A 382 -27.23 -6.22 -9.30
N ASP A 383 -28.52 -6.18 -9.62
CA ASP A 383 -29.19 -4.99 -10.16
C ASP A 383 -29.73 -4.04 -9.05
N GLU A 384 -29.57 -4.40 -7.77
CA GLU A 384 -30.17 -3.68 -6.65
C GLU A 384 -29.14 -2.97 -5.78
N ARG A 385 -29.33 -1.67 -5.56
CA ARG A 385 -28.62 -0.92 -4.51
C ARG A 385 -29.24 -1.26 -3.16
N VAL A 386 -28.59 -2.16 -2.43
CA VAL A 386 -29.14 -2.78 -1.21
C VAL A 386 -28.93 -1.93 0.05
N ALA A 387 -27.93 -1.04 0.05
CA ALA A 387 -27.65 -0.17 1.19
C ALA A 387 -26.96 1.12 0.77
N CYS A 388 -27.25 2.22 1.46
CA CYS A 388 -26.54 3.49 1.28
C CYS A 388 -26.66 4.39 2.50
N SER A 389 -25.53 4.90 3.00
CA SER A 389 -25.47 5.76 4.18
C SER A 389 -24.30 6.73 4.12
N GLU A 390 -24.36 7.81 4.90
CA GLU A 390 -23.20 8.69 5.10
C GLU A 390 -22.05 7.92 5.76
N LEU A 391 -20.83 8.21 5.32
CA LEU A 391 -19.62 7.63 5.88
C LEU A 391 -19.27 8.32 7.18
N SER A 392 -19.17 7.47 8.18
CA SER A 392 -18.83 7.79 9.54
C SER A 392 -17.39 7.35 9.86
N VAL A 393 -16.79 6.54 8.97
CA VAL A 393 -15.39 6.13 8.86
C VAL A 393 -14.98 6.28 7.39
N SER A 394 -13.93 7.04 7.09
CA SER A 394 -13.45 7.28 5.72
C SER A 394 -12.22 6.43 5.36
N LEU A 395 -11.92 6.32 4.06
CA LEU A 395 -10.67 5.69 3.60
C LEU A 395 -9.41 6.38 4.13
N ALA A 396 -9.48 7.70 4.38
CA ALA A 396 -8.37 8.44 4.96
C ALA A 396 -8.14 8.06 6.44
N ASP A 397 -9.21 7.77 7.18
CA ASP A 397 -9.12 7.34 8.57
C ASP A 397 -8.45 5.97 8.67
N ILE A 398 -8.88 5.01 7.83
CA ILE A 398 -8.25 3.69 7.71
C ILE A 398 -6.77 3.82 7.36
N ARG A 399 -6.46 4.55 6.27
CA ARG A 399 -5.09 4.70 5.78
C ARG A 399 -4.16 5.38 6.78
N SER A 400 -4.66 6.20 7.69
CA SER A 400 -3.81 6.85 8.70
C SER A 400 -3.23 5.86 9.73
N LYS A 401 -3.73 4.62 9.77
CA LYS A 401 -3.37 3.59 10.76
C LYS A 401 -2.79 2.30 10.15
N ILE A 402 -2.69 2.22 8.81
CA ILE A 402 -2.02 1.09 8.13
C ILE A 402 -0.50 1.14 8.35
N ASP A 403 0.12 -0.03 8.35
CA ASP A 403 1.57 -0.21 8.51
C ASP A 403 2.10 -1.37 7.66
N ALA A 404 3.37 -1.71 7.86
CA ALA A 404 4.04 -2.78 7.13
C ALA A 404 3.48 -4.20 7.41
N PHE A 405 2.63 -4.35 8.42
CA PHE A 405 2.00 -5.63 8.80
C PHE A 405 0.53 -5.71 8.35
N SER A 406 0.00 -4.62 7.79
CA SER A 406 -1.37 -4.58 7.27
C SER A 406 -1.55 -5.54 6.10
N ALA A 407 -2.73 -6.13 6.03
CA ALA A 407 -3.13 -7.16 5.11
C ALA A 407 -3.93 -6.59 3.94
N TYR A 408 -3.66 -7.10 2.73
CA TYR A 408 -4.41 -6.75 1.52
C TYR A 408 -4.75 -8.02 0.77
N TYR A 409 -5.87 -8.65 1.11
CA TYR A 409 -6.21 -9.99 0.66
C TYR A 409 -7.48 -10.02 -0.17
N LEU A 410 -7.52 -10.95 -1.13
CA LEU A 410 -8.73 -11.51 -1.69
C LEU A 410 -8.87 -12.95 -1.20
N GLY A 411 -10.07 -13.35 -0.83
CA GLY A 411 -10.39 -14.72 -0.43
C GLY A 411 -10.11 -15.06 1.04
N ARG A 412 -9.68 -14.08 1.85
CA ARG A 412 -9.50 -14.24 3.30
C ARG A 412 -9.63 -12.93 4.07
N GLY A 413 -9.88 -13.02 5.36
CA GLY A 413 -9.73 -11.93 6.32
C GLY A 413 -8.37 -11.91 7.02
N GLU A 414 -8.27 -11.10 8.07
CA GLU A 414 -7.06 -11.02 8.92
C GLU A 414 -6.89 -12.27 9.81
N ALA A 415 -8.01 -12.81 10.32
CA ALA A 415 -7.98 -14.00 11.16
C ALA A 415 -7.56 -15.25 10.38
N ASP A 416 -6.88 -16.18 11.05
CA ASP A 416 -6.34 -17.41 10.46
C ASP A 416 -7.40 -18.44 10.06
N ASP A 417 -8.67 -18.21 10.37
CA ASP A 417 -9.83 -19.06 10.03
C ASP A 417 -10.86 -18.34 9.16
N SER A 418 -10.53 -17.14 8.69
CA SER A 418 -11.41 -16.31 7.86
C SER A 418 -11.09 -16.52 6.39
N TYR A 419 -11.74 -17.49 5.74
CA TYR A 419 -11.54 -17.82 4.33
C TYR A 419 -12.84 -17.87 3.54
N PHE A 420 -12.80 -17.34 2.32
CA PHE A 420 -13.96 -17.30 1.43
C PHE A 420 -14.06 -18.56 0.59
N ALA A 421 -15.24 -19.18 0.60
CA ALA A 421 -15.59 -20.29 -0.29
C ALA A 421 -16.37 -19.77 -1.49
N GLY A 422 -15.76 -19.79 -2.68
CA GLY A 422 -16.37 -19.22 -3.86
C GLY A 422 -15.37 -18.92 -4.97
N SER A 423 -15.76 -18.06 -5.89
CA SER A 423 -14.94 -17.65 -7.02
C SER A 423 -15.04 -16.15 -7.29
N LEU A 424 -13.98 -15.59 -7.88
CA LEU A 424 -13.88 -14.19 -8.30
C LEU A 424 -13.42 -14.15 -9.76
N ASP A 425 -14.21 -13.51 -10.62
CA ASP A 425 -13.92 -13.34 -12.06
C ASP A 425 -13.09 -12.07 -12.32
N TYR A 426 -13.39 -10.99 -11.60
CA TYR A 426 -12.54 -9.80 -11.61
C TYR A 426 -12.73 -8.96 -10.35
N ILE A 427 -11.77 -8.06 -10.09
CA ILE A 427 -11.93 -6.94 -9.17
C ILE A 427 -11.23 -5.70 -9.72
N LYS A 428 -11.97 -4.59 -9.79
CA LYS A 428 -11.53 -3.30 -10.35
C LYS A 428 -11.84 -2.16 -9.40
N PHE A 429 -10.93 -1.19 -9.35
CA PHE A 429 -10.96 -0.03 -8.47
C PHE A 429 -10.97 1.24 -9.31
N TYR A 430 -11.81 2.21 -8.96
CA TYR A 430 -11.98 3.46 -9.69
C TYR A 430 -11.90 4.65 -8.74
N PHE A 431 -11.34 5.78 -9.19
CA PHE A 431 -11.31 7.06 -8.44
C PHE A 431 -12.64 7.81 -8.43
N GLU A 432 -13.64 7.32 -9.15
CA GLU A 432 -14.93 7.96 -9.34
C GLU A 432 -16.08 6.97 -9.17
N ASN A 433 -17.29 7.49 -8.97
CA ASN A 433 -18.52 6.74 -9.10
C ASN A 433 -18.77 6.37 -10.57
N ALA A 434 -17.98 5.45 -11.11
CA ALA A 434 -17.89 5.13 -12.53
C ALA A 434 -19.21 4.56 -13.07
N SER A 435 -19.93 3.79 -12.25
CA SER A 435 -21.24 3.21 -12.57
C SER A 435 -22.42 4.18 -12.33
N ALA A 436 -22.14 5.43 -11.95
CA ALA A 436 -23.14 6.45 -11.64
C ALA A 436 -24.23 5.97 -10.66
N VAL A 437 -23.81 5.23 -9.62
CA VAL A 437 -24.68 4.74 -8.55
C VAL A 437 -25.36 5.93 -7.86
N ASP A 438 -26.66 5.84 -7.61
CA ASP A 438 -27.37 6.84 -6.80
C ASP A 438 -26.84 6.80 -5.35
N LEU A 439 -26.42 7.96 -4.84
CA LEU A 439 -25.84 8.11 -3.49
C LEU A 439 -26.80 8.82 -2.53
N THR A 440 -28.08 8.89 -2.85
CA THR A 440 -29.10 9.35 -1.92
C THR A 440 -29.22 8.36 -0.76
N PRO A 441 -29.00 8.76 0.51
CA PRO A 441 -29.06 7.85 1.66
C PRO A 441 -30.39 7.08 1.75
N MET A 442 -30.32 5.83 2.19
CA MET A 442 -31.46 4.95 2.41
C MET A 442 -31.78 4.86 3.90
N ALA A 443 -33.00 4.43 4.24
CA ALA A 443 -33.34 4.12 5.63
C ALA A 443 -32.41 3.02 6.15
N ALA A 444 -31.92 3.18 7.38
CA ALA A 444 -31.05 2.18 8.01
C ALA A 444 -31.78 0.83 8.07
N VAL A 445 -31.09 -0.23 7.67
CA VAL A 445 -31.53 -1.60 7.96
C VAL A 445 -31.24 -1.83 9.44
N ASP A 446 -32.28 -2.14 10.22
CA ASP A 446 -32.13 -2.48 11.63
C ASP A 446 -31.42 -3.85 11.72
N THR A 447 -30.12 -3.82 12.03
CA THR A 447 -29.29 -5.02 12.21
C THR A 447 -29.31 -5.53 13.66
N GLY A 448 -30.11 -4.91 14.55
CA GLY A 448 -30.45 -5.48 15.85
C GLY A 448 -29.35 -5.52 16.91
N ASP A 449 -28.47 -4.53 17.00
CA ASP A 449 -27.47 -4.49 18.09
C ASP A 449 -27.47 -3.14 18.83
N GLU A 450 -28.20 -3.08 19.96
CA GLU A 450 -27.93 -2.14 21.04
C GLU A 450 -26.91 -2.81 21.97
N THR A 451 -25.65 -2.36 21.92
CA THR A 451 -24.66 -2.73 22.95
C THR A 451 -24.90 -1.91 24.20
N ASP A 452 -25.68 -2.47 25.12
CA ASP A 452 -25.82 -2.00 26.49
C ASP A 452 -24.49 -2.23 27.23
N THR A 453 -23.80 -1.14 27.55
CA THR A 453 -22.51 -1.18 28.28
C THR A 453 -22.78 -1.20 29.77
N ASP A 454 -23.34 -2.30 30.28
CA ASP A 454 -23.50 -2.47 31.72
C ASP A 454 -22.27 -3.18 32.30
N THR A 455 -21.45 -2.37 32.96
CA THR A 455 -20.28 -2.76 33.75
C THR A 455 -20.72 -3.64 34.93
N ALA A 456 -20.41 -4.94 34.87
CA ALA A 456 -20.48 -5.82 36.03
C ALA A 456 -19.06 -6.25 36.45
N ASP A 457 -18.60 -5.59 37.50
CA ASP A 457 -17.47 -5.91 38.36
C ASP A 457 -17.67 -7.28 39.04
N ALA A 458 -16.68 -8.17 38.95
CA ALA A 458 -16.57 -9.34 39.81
C ALA A 458 -15.11 -9.80 39.95
N SER A 459 -14.60 -9.58 41.16
CA SER A 459 -13.31 -9.98 41.70
C SER A 459 -13.21 -11.48 42.05
N ASP A 460 -11.95 -11.91 42.10
CA ASP A 460 -11.33 -12.92 42.99
C ASP A 460 -11.06 -14.38 42.54
N GLU A 461 -9.74 -14.64 42.48
CA GLU A 461 -8.94 -15.74 43.06
C GLU A 461 -9.20 -17.22 42.67
N SER A 462 -8.21 -17.85 42.00
CA SER A 462 -7.12 -18.62 42.68
C SER A 462 -6.47 -19.72 41.81
N ASN A 463 -5.16 -19.91 42.06
CA ASN A 463 -4.34 -21.14 42.02
C ASN A 463 -3.93 -21.81 40.69
N GLY A 464 -2.70 -21.49 40.27
CA GLY A 464 -1.52 -22.39 40.26
C GLY A 464 -1.53 -23.71 39.47
N SER A 465 -0.62 -23.85 38.50
CA SER A 465 0.39 -24.93 38.48
C SER A 465 1.40 -24.76 37.33
N GLU A 466 2.69 -24.93 37.64
CA GLU A 466 3.79 -25.07 36.69
C GLU A 466 3.66 -26.38 35.88
N LYS A 467 3.94 -26.34 34.57
CA LYS A 467 4.51 -27.49 33.84
C LYS A 467 5.49 -27.05 32.75
N ASN A 468 6.75 -27.46 32.95
CA ASN A 468 7.77 -27.59 31.92
C ASN A 468 7.34 -28.60 30.84
N GLY A 469 7.53 -28.25 29.57
CA GLY A 469 7.35 -29.15 28.43
C GLY A 469 8.34 -28.82 27.33
N ASN A 470 9.41 -29.61 27.25
CA ASN A 470 10.42 -29.60 26.20
C ASN A 470 9.79 -29.71 24.80
N SER A 471 10.04 -28.73 23.93
CA SER A 471 9.74 -28.83 22.50
C SER A 471 10.89 -29.52 21.77
N THR A 472 10.66 -30.76 21.33
CA THR A 472 11.54 -31.50 20.42
C THR A 472 11.43 -30.90 19.02
N LEU A 473 12.52 -30.32 18.52
CA LEU A 473 12.64 -29.82 17.15
C LEU A 473 13.03 -30.99 16.22
N VAL A 474 12.20 -31.26 15.22
CA VAL A 474 12.49 -32.23 14.14
C VAL A 474 13.28 -31.52 13.04
N ILE A 475 14.51 -31.96 12.79
CA ILE A 475 15.35 -31.50 11.68
C ILE A 475 15.19 -32.48 10.51
N ILE A 476 14.71 -31.98 9.37
CA ILE A 476 14.79 -32.69 8.09
C ILE A 476 15.94 -32.07 7.28
N LEU A 477 16.93 -32.89 6.97
CA LEU A 477 18.08 -32.58 6.13
C LEU A 477 17.82 -33.12 4.72
N LEU A 478 18.00 -32.30 3.68
CA LEU A 478 18.26 -32.77 2.32
C LEU A 478 19.41 -31.97 1.69
N ALA A 479 20.27 -32.70 0.98
CA ALA A 479 21.65 -32.33 0.68
C ALA A 479 21.90 -32.06 -0.82
N THR A 480 22.87 -31.17 -1.09
CA THR A 480 23.87 -31.09 -2.21
C THR A 480 23.35 -30.99 -3.67
N SER A 481 23.80 -30.06 -4.54
CA SER A 481 25.18 -29.89 -5.05
C SER A 481 25.40 -28.63 -5.95
N ILE A 482 26.56 -27.97 -5.78
CA ILE A 482 27.54 -27.24 -6.65
C ILE A 482 27.23 -27.13 -8.19
N VAL A 483 27.36 -25.99 -8.94
CA VAL A 483 28.60 -25.38 -9.57
C VAL A 483 28.33 -24.05 -10.34
N ALA A 484 29.23 -23.06 -10.10
CA ALA A 484 29.85 -21.98 -10.91
C ALA A 484 29.08 -20.85 -11.70
N LEU A 485 29.26 -19.62 -11.20
CA LEU A 485 29.92 -18.42 -11.78
C LEU A 485 29.59 -17.94 -13.22
N ALA A 486 28.92 -16.78 -13.35
CA ALA A 486 29.50 -15.48 -13.79
C ALA A 486 28.45 -14.39 -14.18
N LEU A 487 28.64 -13.18 -13.63
CA LEU A 487 28.21 -11.82 -14.07
C LEU A 487 26.70 -11.54 -14.27
N VAL A 488 25.96 -11.14 -13.23
CA VAL A 488 25.76 -9.80 -12.60
C VAL A 488 24.90 -8.84 -13.44
N ALA A 489 23.65 -8.72 -13.02
CA ALA A 489 22.88 -7.48 -13.07
C ALA A 489 22.13 -7.36 -11.74
N THR A 490 22.41 -6.28 -10.99
CA THR A 490 22.00 -6.09 -9.60
C THR A 490 20.79 -5.16 -9.54
N ALA A 491 19.66 -5.62 -9.00
CA ALA A 491 18.70 -4.72 -8.38
C ALA A 491 19.05 -4.67 -6.88
N LEU A 492 19.69 -3.58 -6.45
CA LEU A 492 20.15 -3.42 -5.08
C LEU A 492 19.07 -2.66 -4.29
N TYR A 493 18.24 -3.37 -3.55
CA TYR A 493 17.48 -2.78 -2.45
C TYR A 493 18.24 -3.08 -1.16
N MET A 494 18.74 -2.04 -0.50
CA MET A 494 19.36 -2.16 0.82
C MET A 494 18.38 -1.63 1.86
N PHE A 495 17.92 -2.52 2.73
CA PHE A 495 17.23 -2.14 3.97
C PHE A 495 18.13 -2.44 5.14
N VAL A 496 18.32 -1.46 6.03
CA VAL A 496 18.95 -1.68 7.33
C VAL A 496 17.88 -2.21 8.27
N LEU A 497 18.11 -3.29 9.00
CA LEU A 497 17.19 -3.86 9.99
C LEU A 497 17.75 -3.67 11.41
N ARG A 498 16.86 -3.45 12.38
CA ARG A 498 17.19 -3.38 13.82
C ARG A 498 16.36 -4.37 14.64
N GLY A 499 16.96 -4.92 15.69
CA GLY A 499 16.29 -5.84 16.60
C GLY A 499 15.29 -5.14 17.53
N LYS A 500 14.18 -5.81 17.87
CA LYS A 500 13.21 -5.34 18.87
C LYS A 500 13.79 -5.46 20.28
N GLY A 501 14.36 -4.37 20.81
CA GLY A 501 14.70 -4.28 22.23
C GLY A 501 13.44 -3.98 23.05
N LYS A 502 13.18 -4.75 24.12
CA LYS A 502 12.20 -4.36 25.14
C LYS A 502 12.62 -3.02 25.74
N SER A 503 11.77 -1.99 25.64
CA SER A 503 12.02 -0.72 26.33
C SER A 503 11.82 -0.91 27.83
N ASN A 504 12.88 -1.24 28.55
CA ASN A 504 12.93 -0.99 29.99
C ASN A 504 13.28 0.48 30.20
N SER A 505 12.27 1.27 30.54
CA SER A 505 12.44 2.51 31.30
C SER A 505 12.93 2.18 32.72
N ASN A 506 13.87 3.00 33.22
CA ASN A 506 14.58 2.95 34.53
C ASN A 506 15.88 2.11 34.50
N THR A 507 17.05 2.57 34.97
CA THR A 507 17.41 3.64 35.92
C THR A 507 18.90 4.01 35.76
N ASN A 508 19.27 5.21 36.24
CA ASN A 508 20.64 5.68 36.51
C ASN A 508 21.59 4.62 37.10
N GLU A 509 22.85 4.62 36.67
CA GLU A 509 24.01 4.85 37.56
C GLU A 509 25.33 5.04 36.79
N ASN A 510 26.33 5.50 37.53
CA ASN A 510 27.41 6.39 37.13
C ASN A 510 28.76 5.65 36.93
N SER A 511 29.71 6.35 36.31
CA SER A 511 31.18 6.23 36.41
C SER A 511 31.96 5.22 35.54
N GLY A 512 33.04 5.72 34.92
CA GLY A 512 34.14 4.90 34.40
C GLY A 512 34.95 5.54 33.27
N LYS A 513 36.08 6.19 33.61
CA LYS A 513 37.08 6.75 32.68
C LYS A 513 37.89 5.67 31.94
N GLY A 514 38.37 6.04 30.75
CA GLY A 514 39.55 5.47 30.07
C GLY A 514 39.17 4.64 28.83
N GLY A 515 39.81 4.73 27.66
CA GLY A 515 40.98 5.43 27.16
C GLY A 515 41.12 5.07 25.66
N ASN A 516 41.94 5.80 24.93
CA ASN A 516 42.29 5.63 23.51
C ASN A 516 42.39 4.16 23.03
N ASN A 517 41.92 3.89 21.80
CA ASN A 517 42.81 3.66 20.66
C ASN A 517 42.03 3.46 19.35
N ASP A 518 42.53 4.11 18.32
CA ASP A 518 42.29 3.84 16.90
C ASP A 518 42.43 2.34 16.57
N LYS A 519 41.62 1.87 15.61
CA LYS A 519 42.15 1.37 14.34
C LYS A 519 41.04 1.09 13.34
N ASP A 520 41.24 1.69 12.18
CA ASP A 520 40.52 1.52 10.94
C ASP A 520 40.35 0.03 10.57
N ALA A 521 39.14 -0.31 10.12
CA ALA A 521 38.78 -1.57 9.51
C ALA A 521 38.46 -1.33 8.04
N GLU A 522 39.11 -2.09 7.16
CA GLU A 522 38.60 -2.43 5.82
C GLU A 522 37.37 -3.34 5.92
#